data_AF-A0A202E4Y0-F1
#
_entry.id   AF-A0A202E4Y0-F1
#
_cell.length_a   1.000
_cell.length_b   1.000
_cell.length_c   1.000
_cell.angle_alpha   90.00
_cell.angle_beta   90.00
_cell.angle_gamma   90.00
#
_symmetry.space_group_name_H-M   'P 1'
#
loop_
_entity.id
_entity.type
_entity.pdbx_description
1 polymer ?
#
loop_
_entity_poly.entity_id
_entity_poly.type
_entity_poly.pdbx_seq_one_letter_code
_entity_poly.pdbx_strand_id
1 'polypeptide(L)'
;MDGFRPEDNPDWYTIRQRDGEFVMGEEDFPEAVDEEIRRALSHIDSLSARVAIADGGEGPKLNDDGQTLREEVAEEIGVDADELESYLHDGGANERRGKLDEVVEAVEGSETFEKPDSYDKIEWIPSAVRHHLTEGVIESYDL
;
A
#
# COMPACT_ATOMS: atom_id res chain seq x y z
N MET A 1 35.18 10.00 13.70
CA MET A 1 33.91 10.43 13.08
C MET A 1 33.79 9.62 11.83
N ASP A 2 32.93 8.59 11.85
CA ASP A 2 32.56 7.85 10.66
C ASP A 2 31.81 8.83 9.75
N GLY A 3 32.44 9.20 8.64
CA GLY A 3 31.82 10.05 7.63
C GLY A 3 30.80 9.23 6.84
N PHE A 4 29.66 9.83 6.53
CA PHE A 4 28.65 9.27 5.64
C PHE A 4 29.30 8.78 4.34
N ARG A 5 29.23 7.47 4.05
CA ARG A 5 29.64 6.90 2.77
C ARG A 5 28.39 6.58 1.95
N PRO A 6 28.26 7.12 0.74
CA PRO A 6 27.14 6.80 -0.13
C PRO A 6 27.09 5.31 -0.53
N GLU A 7 28.18 4.57 -0.34
CA GLU A 7 28.31 3.12 -0.59
C GLU A 7 27.56 2.26 0.43
N ASP A 8 27.25 2.82 1.61
CA ASP A 8 26.51 2.12 2.68
C ASP A 8 24.99 2.31 2.54
N ASN A 9 24.51 3.09 1.56
CA ASN A 9 23.09 3.24 1.31
C ASN A 9 22.55 1.99 0.58
N PRO A 10 21.36 1.50 0.94
CA PRO A 10 20.70 0.47 0.14
C PRO A 10 20.34 1.02 -1.24
N ASP A 11 20.29 0.15 -2.25
CA ASP A 11 19.87 0.52 -3.60
C ASP A 11 18.40 1.01 -3.64
N TRP A 12 17.58 0.56 -2.69
CA TRP A 12 16.16 0.87 -2.59
C TRP A 12 15.75 1.10 -1.13
N TYR A 13 14.82 2.02 -0.94
CA TYR A 13 14.11 2.22 0.31
C TYR A 13 12.66 1.77 0.14
N THR A 14 12.11 1.11 1.15
CA THR A 14 10.68 0.84 1.21
C THR A 14 10.01 1.93 2.02
N ILE A 15 8.99 2.58 1.45
CA ILE A 15 8.30 3.70 2.09
C ILE A 15 6.80 3.44 2.09
N ARG A 16 6.19 3.65 3.26
CA ARG A 16 4.74 3.64 3.40
C ARG A 16 4.20 5.00 2.95
N GLN A 17 3.38 5.02 1.90
CA GLN A 17 2.94 6.29 1.30
C GLN A 17 2.07 7.12 2.26
N ARG A 18 1.26 6.45 3.08
CA ARG A 18 0.33 7.07 4.05
C ARG A 18 0.97 8.20 4.87
N ASP A 19 2.15 7.96 5.44
CA ASP A 19 2.83 8.87 6.37
C ASP A 19 4.30 9.17 6.00
N GLY A 20 4.80 8.57 4.93
CA GLY A 20 6.19 8.72 4.50
C GLY A 20 7.19 8.02 5.43
N GLU A 21 6.73 7.07 6.26
CA GLU A 21 7.62 6.31 7.13
C GLU A 21 8.50 5.36 6.31
N PHE A 22 9.81 5.40 6.59
CA PHE A 22 10.76 4.45 6.05
C PHE A 22 10.55 3.09 6.71
N VAL A 23 10.13 2.12 5.92
CA VAL A 23 10.02 0.72 6.32
C VAL A 23 11.38 0.08 6.05
N MET A 24 12.25 0.06 7.07
CA MET A 24 13.67 -0.29 6.89
C MET A 24 13.92 -1.79 7.15
N GLY A 25 14.29 -2.52 6.11
CA GLY A 25 14.82 -3.88 6.23
C GLY A 25 13.77 -5.00 6.18
N GLU A 26 14.27 -6.25 6.13
CA GLU A 26 13.45 -7.46 5.97
C GLU A 26 12.55 -7.78 7.18
N GLU A 27 12.84 -7.21 8.36
CA GLU A 27 12.10 -7.49 9.59
C GLU A 27 10.83 -6.63 9.70
N ASP A 28 10.94 -5.32 9.43
CA ASP A 28 9.82 -4.37 9.52
C ASP A 28 8.91 -4.41 8.27
N PHE A 29 9.43 -4.86 7.13
CA PHE A 29 8.68 -4.89 5.87
C PHE A 29 7.44 -5.80 5.90
N PRO A 30 7.53 -7.07 6.32
CA PRO A 30 6.35 -7.93 6.47
C PRO A 30 5.30 -7.36 7.42
N GLU A 31 5.73 -6.79 8.55
CA GLU A 31 4.81 -6.21 9.54
C GLU A 31 4.09 -4.98 8.99
N ALA A 32 4.80 -4.09 8.30
CA ALA A 32 4.21 -2.91 7.66
C ALA A 32 3.15 -3.32 6.61
N VAL A 33 3.44 -4.33 5.79
CA VAL A 33 2.49 -4.87 4.81
C VAL A 33 1.25 -5.42 5.50
N ASP A 34 1.42 -6.24 6.54
CA ASP A 34 0.28 -6.82 7.28
C ASP A 34 -0.54 -5.74 8.00
N GLU A 35 0.08 -4.66 8.48
CA GLU A 35 -0.64 -3.55 9.10
C GLU A 35 -1.50 -2.78 8.09
N GLU A 36 -0.97 -2.47 6.90
CA GLU A 36 -1.72 -1.78 5.86
C GLU A 36 -2.85 -2.66 5.31
N ILE A 37 -2.63 -3.97 5.16
CA ILE A 37 -3.69 -4.94 4.81
C ILE A 37 -4.81 -4.92 5.85
N ARG A 38 -4.49 -4.97 7.14
CA ARG A 38 -5.50 -4.90 8.21
C ARG A 38 -6.31 -3.60 8.15
N ARG A 39 -5.66 -2.48 7.83
CA ARG A 39 -6.33 -1.17 7.71
C ARG A 39 -7.25 -1.11 6.49
N ALA A 40 -6.80 -1.64 5.35
CA ALA A 40 -7.63 -1.77 4.14
C ALA A 40 -8.86 -2.65 4.39
N LEU A 41 -8.68 -3.83 4.97
CA LEU A 41 -9.78 -4.73 5.33
C LEU A 41 -10.75 -4.08 6.33
N SER A 42 -10.23 -3.39 7.35
CA SER A 42 -11.08 -2.67 8.31
C SER A 42 -11.94 -1.60 7.63
N HIS A 43 -11.43 -0.90 6.61
CA HIS A 43 -12.21 0.06 5.84
C HIS A 43 -13.30 -0.67 5.03
N ILE A 44 -12.92 -1.70 4.27
CA ILE A 44 -13.83 -2.51 3.45
C ILE A 44 -14.98 -3.07 4.29
N ASP A 45 -14.65 -3.67 5.43
CA ASP A 45 -15.64 -4.26 6.33
C ASP A 45 -16.51 -3.21 7.02
N SER A 46 -15.99 -2.01 7.32
CA SER A 46 -16.78 -0.94 7.93
C SER A 46 -17.93 -0.45 7.04
N LEU A 47 -17.74 -0.48 5.72
CA LEU A 47 -18.75 -0.07 4.74
C LEU A 47 -19.65 -1.23 4.30
N SER A 48 -19.13 -2.46 4.40
CA SER A 48 -19.85 -3.68 4.03
C SER A 48 -20.66 -4.27 5.19
N ALA A 49 -20.32 -3.93 6.43
CA ALA A 49 -21.03 -4.41 7.61
C ALA A 49 -22.47 -3.90 7.63
N ARG A 50 -23.42 -4.83 7.60
CA ARG A 50 -24.78 -4.61 8.13
C ARG A 50 -24.66 -4.40 9.63
N VAL A 51 -24.46 -3.17 10.10
CA VAL A 51 -24.72 -2.87 11.51
C VAL A 51 -26.17 -3.26 11.77
N ALA A 52 -26.34 -4.27 12.63
CA ALA A 52 -27.63 -4.90 12.86
C ALA A 52 -28.69 -3.85 13.15
N ILE A 53 -29.77 -3.89 12.36
CA ILE A 53 -30.96 -3.05 12.48
C ILE A 53 -31.65 -3.41 13.81
N ALA A 54 -31.15 -2.85 14.91
CA ALA A 54 -31.83 -2.82 16.20
C ALA A 54 -32.13 -1.37 16.63
N ASP A 55 -31.41 -0.39 16.08
CA ASP A 55 -31.49 1.03 16.48
C ASP A 55 -31.68 2.02 15.32
N GLY A 56 -32.01 1.55 14.10
CA GLY A 56 -32.23 2.43 12.95
C GLY A 56 -30.96 2.94 12.26
N GLY A 57 -29.86 2.17 12.31
CA GLY A 57 -28.65 2.46 11.55
C GLY A 57 -28.88 2.37 10.03
N GLU A 58 -28.15 3.20 9.28
CA GLU A 58 -28.06 3.09 7.82
C GLU A 58 -27.56 1.69 7.45
N GLY A 59 -28.19 1.09 6.44
CA GLY A 59 -27.74 -0.19 5.87
C GLY A 59 -26.34 -0.06 5.25
N PRO A 60 -25.77 -1.18 4.77
CA PRO A 60 -24.48 -1.13 4.09
C PRO A 60 -24.57 -0.16 2.91
N LYS A 61 -23.50 0.61 2.69
CA LYS A 61 -23.41 1.49 1.52
C LYS A 61 -23.24 0.59 0.30
N LEU A 62 -24.07 0.82 -0.71
CA LEU A 62 -24.05 0.07 -1.96
C LEU A 62 -23.70 1.01 -3.12
N ASN A 63 -23.04 0.47 -4.15
CA ASN A 63 -22.88 1.13 -5.44
C ASN A 63 -24.17 1.05 -6.28
N ASP A 64 -24.14 1.62 -7.48
CA ASP A 64 -25.28 1.65 -8.40
C ASP A 64 -25.74 0.25 -8.85
N ASP A 65 -24.84 -0.74 -8.81
CA ASP A 65 -25.11 -2.16 -9.10
C ASP A 65 -25.61 -2.94 -7.87
N GLY A 66 -25.72 -2.28 -6.71
CA GLY A 66 -26.19 -2.88 -5.47
C GLY A 66 -25.15 -3.73 -4.74
N GLN A 67 -23.87 -3.58 -5.07
CA GLN A 67 -22.73 -4.25 -4.44
C GLN A 67 -22.18 -3.42 -3.27
N THR A 68 -21.70 -4.10 -2.23
CA THR A 68 -20.88 -3.52 -1.17
C THR A 68 -19.47 -3.20 -1.69
N LEU A 69 -18.71 -2.38 -0.94
CA LEU A 69 -17.30 -2.12 -1.27
C LEU A 69 -16.49 -3.43 -1.38
N ARG A 70 -16.78 -4.42 -0.52
CA ARG A 70 -16.10 -5.71 -0.56
C ARG A 70 -16.35 -6.47 -1.87
N GLU A 71 -17.59 -6.45 -2.34
CA GLU A 71 -17.98 -7.10 -3.59
C GLU A 71 -17.38 -6.38 -4.80
N GLU A 72 -17.40 -5.04 -4.82
CA GLU A 72 -16.80 -4.25 -5.90
C GLU A 72 -15.28 -4.47 -5.99
N VAL A 73 -14.56 -4.39 -4.86
CA VAL A 73 -13.11 -4.65 -4.82
C VAL A 73 -12.79 -6.07 -5.25
N ALA A 74 -13.54 -7.06 -4.76
CA ALA A 74 -13.30 -8.45 -5.11
C ALA A 74 -13.55 -8.73 -6.60
N GLU A 75 -14.60 -8.12 -7.18
CA GLU A 75 -14.89 -8.21 -8.62
C GLU A 75 -13.76 -7.60 -9.46
N GLU A 76 -13.28 -6.40 -9.10
CA GLU A 76 -12.22 -5.71 -9.84
C GLU A 76 -10.91 -6.51 -9.86
N ILE A 77 -10.54 -7.13 -8.74
CA ILE A 77 -9.32 -7.95 -8.65
C ILE A 77 -9.55 -9.42 -9.05
N GLY A 78 -10.78 -9.80 -9.38
CA GLY A 78 -11.14 -11.14 -9.89
C GLY A 78 -11.09 -12.26 -8.85
N VAL A 79 -11.47 -11.98 -7.60
CA VAL A 79 -11.58 -12.97 -6.51
C VAL A 79 -13.00 -13.02 -5.94
N ASP A 80 -13.33 -14.09 -5.22
CA ASP A 80 -14.58 -14.14 -4.46
C ASP A 80 -14.52 -13.19 -3.24
N ALA A 81 -15.61 -12.47 -2.97
CA ALA A 81 -15.67 -11.51 -1.86
C ALA A 81 -15.39 -12.14 -0.49
N ASP A 82 -15.84 -13.39 -0.28
CA ASP A 82 -15.55 -14.16 0.93
C ASP A 82 -14.06 -14.55 1.04
N GLU A 83 -13.35 -14.66 -0.08
CA GLU A 83 -11.95 -15.05 -0.14
C GLU A 83 -10.98 -13.87 -0.08
N LEU A 84 -11.44 -12.63 -0.23
CA LEU A 84 -10.60 -11.42 -0.27
C LEU A 84 -9.57 -11.32 0.87
N GLU A 85 -9.99 -11.62 2.12
CA GLU A 85 -9.08 -11.61 3.27
C GLU A 85 -8.01 -12.71 3.16
N SER A 86 -8.42 -13.92 2.77
CA SER A 86 -7.50 -15.05 2.60
C SER A 86 -6.53 -14.78 1.45
N TYR A 87 -7.01 -14.19 0.36
CA TYR A 87 -6.21 -13.76 -0.77
C TYR A 87 -5.13 -12.77 -0.34
N LEU A 88 -5.48 -11.73 0.42
CA LEU A 88 -4.54 -10.70 0.89
C LEU A 88 -3.47 -11.25 1.85
N HIS A 89 -3.79 -12.28 2.63
CA HIS A 89 -2.83 -12.90 3.56
C HIS A 89 -2.00 -14.03 2.96
N ASP A 90 -2.34 -14.50 1.76
CA ASP A 90 -1.61 -15.55 1.08
C ASP A 90 -0.29 -15.05 0.47
N GLY A 91 0.78 -15.86 0.58
CA GLY A 91 2.10 -15.58 0.02
C GLY A 91 3.09 -14.85 0.95
N GLY A 92 4.26 -14.51 0.40
CA GLY A 92 5.29 -13.73 1.07
C GLY A 92 4.96 -12.23 1.14
N ALA A 93 5.72 -11.45 1.92
CA ALA A 93 5.47 -10.02 2.10
C ALA A 93 5.43 -9.22 0.79
N ASN A 94 6.27 -9.56 -0.19
CA ASN A 94 6.25 -8.92 -1.51
C ASN A 94 4.98 -9.22 -2.31
N GLU A 95 4.50 -10.46 -2.25
CA GLU A 95 3.26 -10.86 -2.91
C GLU A 95 2.08 -10.16 -2.26
N ARG A 96 2.01 -10.18 -0.92
CA ARG A 96 1.00 -9.47 -0.13
C ARG A 96 0.99 -7.96 -0.38
N ARG A 97 2.17 -7.34 -0.52
CA ARG A 97 2.31 -5.92 -0.91
C ARG A 97 1.73 -5.65 -2.29
N GLY A 98 1.94 -6.56 -3.26
CA GLY A 98 1.34 -6.47 -4.59
C GLY A 98 -0.19 -6.54 -4.52
N LYS A 99 -0.73 -7.48 -3.75
CA LYS A 99 -2.19 -7.63 -3.54
C LYS A 99 -2.81 -6.42 -2.84
N LEU A 100 -2.10 -5.81 -1.89
CA LEU A 100 -2.50 -4.56 -1.26
C LEU A 100 -2.58 -3.42 -2.30
N ASP A 101 -1.62 -3.35 -3.22
CA ASP A 101 -1.61 -2.36 -4.32
C ASP A 101 -2.88 -2.49 -5.17
N GLU A 102 -3.24 -3.71 -5.57
CA GLU A 102 -4.46 -4.02 -6.33
C GLU A 102 -5.73 -3.56 -5.58
N VAL A 103 -5.80 -3.81 -4.27
CA VAL A 103 -6.93 -3.34 -3.45
C VAL A 103 -6.98 -1.81 -3.35
N VAL A 104 -5.84 -1.15 -3.15
CA VAL A 104 -5.79 0.32 -3.12
C VAL A 104 -6.28 0.89 -4.44
N GLU A 105 -5.80 0.36 -5.56
CA GLU A 105 -6.21 0.80 -6.90
C GLU A 105 -7.69 0.56 -7.18
N ALA A 106 -8.24 -0.59 -6.75
CA ALA A 106 -9.67 -0.88 -6.89
C ALA A 106 -10.54 0.13 -6.11
N VAL A 107 -10.13 0.50 -4.88
CA VAL A 107 -10.87 1.51 -4.11
C VAL A 107 -10.70 2.92 -4.68
N GLU A 108 -9.51 3.30 -5.14
CA GLU A 108 -9.28 4.61 -5.78
C GLU A 108 -10.00 4.75 -7.12
N GLY A 109 -10.19 3.63 -7.84
CA GLY A 109 -10.93 3.56 -9.09
C GLY A 109 -12.45 3.58 -8.91
N SER A 110 -12.96 3.38 -7.69
CA SER A 110 -14.39 3.37 -7.42
C SER A 110 -15.02 4.75 -7.61
N GLU A 111 -16.11 4.81 -8.38
CA GLU A 111 -16.92 6.04 -8.50
C GLU A 111 -17.82 6.27 -7.28
N THR A 112 -18.07 5.22 -6.49
CA THR A 112 -19.00 5.24 -5.36
C THR A 112 -18.29 5.40 -4.02
N PHE A 113 -17.17 4.69 -3.85
CA PHE A 113 -16.48 4.58 -2.58
C PHE A 113 -15.18 5.39 -2.60
N GLU A 114 -14.95 6.19 -1.56
CA GLU A 114 -13.74 7.01 -1.46
C GLU A 114 -12.71 6.26 -0.62
N LYS A 115 -11.45 6.24 -1.09
CA LYS A 115 -10.33 5.75 -0.28
C LYS A 115 -10.06 6.72 0.88
N PRO A 116 -10.07 6.28 2.14
CA PRO A 116 -9.62 7.09 3.26
C PRO A 116 -8.09 7.15 3.33
N ASP A 117 -7.56 8.16 4.02
CA ASP A 117 -6.12 8.28 4.31
C ASP A 117 -5.62 7.26 5.37
N SER A 118 -6.45 6.30 5.78
CA SER A 118 -6.14 5.36 6.87
C SER A 118 -5.22 4.21 6.45
N TYR A 119 -5.12 3.95 5.14
CA TYR A 119 -4.21 3.00 4.52
C TYR A 119 -3.72 3.50 3.16
N ASP A 120 -2.55 3.01 2.75
CA ASP A 120 -1.99 3.33 1.44
C ASP A 120 -1.02 2.25 0.93
N LYS A 121 -0.51 2.45 -0.28
CA LYS A 121 0.51 1.62 -0.92
C LYS A 121 1.83 1.69 -0.14
N ILE A 122 2.62 0.62 -0.31
CA ILE A 122 4.01 0.57 0.13
C ILE A 122 4.90 0.52 -1.13
N GLU A 123 5.71 1.55 -1.33
CA GLU A 123 6.53 1.74 -2.53
C GLU A 123 8.01 1.46 -2.31
N TRP A 124 8.65 1.05 -3.41
CA TRP A 124 10.10 0.94 -3.51
C TRP A 124 10.63 2.22 -4.17
N ILE A 125 11.28 3.07 -3.38
CA ILE A 125 11.90 4.29 -3.87
C ILE A 125 13.39 4.03 -4.07
N PRO A 126 13.96 4.23 -5.27
CA PRO A 126 15.38 4.06 -5.50
C PRO A 126 16.16 5.07 -4.67
N SER A 127 17.30 4.66 -4.12
CA SER A 127 18.15 5.60 -3.40
C SER A 127 18.67 6.67 -4.37
N ALA A 128 18.51 7.93 -3.98
CA ALA A 128 19.00 9.05 -4.78
C ALA A 128 20.53 9.11 -4.71
N VAL A 129 21.21 8.40 -5.62
CA VAL A 129 22.67 8.45 -5.70
C VAL A 129 23.10 9.81 -6.24
N ARG A 130 23.62 10.68 -5.39
CA ARG A 130 24.30 11.91 -5.83
C ARG A 130 25.67 11.52 -6.38
N HIS A 131 25.77 11.37 -7.70
CA HIS A 131 27.06 11.29 -8.38
C HIS A 131 27.82 12.60 -8.17
N HIS A 132 28.90 12.57 -7.39
CA HIS A 132 29.90 13.63 -7.42
C HIS A 132 30.85 13.34 -8.59
N LEU A 133 31.03 14.30 -9.50
CA LEU A 133 32.08 14.21 -10.50
C LEU A 133 33.42 14.16 -9.77
N THR A 134 34.24 13.17 -10.09
CA THR A 134 35.61 13.08 -9.56
C THR A 134 36.47 14.18 -10.19
N GLU A 135 37.49 14.66 -9.48
CA GLU A 135 38.37 15.74 -9.96
C GLU A 135 38.95 15.44 -11.36
N GLY A 136 39.22 14.17 -11.69
CA GLY A 136 39.72 13.78 -13.02
C GLY A 136 38.71 13.94 -14.16
N VAL A 137 37.40 13.96 -13.88
CA VAL A 137 36.37 14.27 -14.90
C VAL A 137 36.21 15.78 -15.06
N ILE A 138 36.41 16.58 -14.01
CA ILE A 138 36.40 18.04 -14.12
C ILE A 138 37.61 18.50 -14.97
N GLU A 139 38.78 17.92 -14.72
CA GLU A 139 40.04 18.28 -15.40
C GLU A 139 40.06 17.88 -16.89
N SER A 140 39.32 16.84 -17.29
CA SER A 140 39.21 16.44 -18.71
C SER A 140 38.18 17.23 -19.51
N TYR A 141 37.31 17.99 -18.84
CA TYR A 141 36.25 18.79 -19.47
C TYR A 141 36.40 20.32 -19.26
N ASP A 142 37.47 20.79 -18.61
CA ASP A 142 37.79 22.22 -18.38
C ASP A 142 36.60 23.01 -17.77
N LEU A 143 35.97 22.42 -16.73
CA LEU A 143 34.87 23.01 -15.96
C LEU A 143 35.32 23.66 -14.65
#